data_AF-A0A9Q3FFD0-F1
#
_entry.id   AF-A0A9Q3FFD0-F1
#
_cell.length_a   1.000
_cell.length_b   1.000
_cell.length_c   1.000
_cell.angle_alpha   90.00
_cell.angle_beta   90.00
_cell.angle_gamma   90.00
#
_symmetry.space_group_name_H-M   'P 1'
#
loop_
_entity.id
_entity.type
_entity.pdbx_description
1 polymer ?
#
loop_
_entity_poly.entity_id
_entity_poly.type
_entity_poly.pdbx_seq_one_letter_code
_entity_poly.pdbx_strand_id
1 'polypeptide(L)'
;MTQEGMKSCEKIEKALTEAPLLLIPDWNIPFGLYIDECGDGLGDALHQVQIIDDKPIERPVCYISRQIKPTEARYGASQIEFLCLVWALEKLHY
;
A
#
# COMPACT_ATOMS: atom_id res chain seq x y z
N MET A 1 9.70 -15.82 23.20
CA MET A 1 8.74 -15.26 22.23
C MET A 1 7.62 -14.57 23.00
N THR A 2 7.39 -13.28 22.77
CA THR A 2 6.24 -12.57 23.35
C THR A 2 4.96 -13.01 22.62
N GLN A 3 3.80 -12.99 23.31
CA GLN A 3 2.52 -13.31 22.67
C GLN A 3 2.22 -12.40 21.47
N GLU A 4 2.66 -11.16 21.53
CA GLU A 4 2.53 -10.19 20.44
C GLU A 4 3.34 -10.58 19.20
N GLY A 5 4.58 -11.04 19.39
CA GLY A 5 5.44 -11.50 18.29
C GLY A 5 4.84 -12.70 17.54
N MET A 6 4.25 -13.65 18.27
CA MET A 6 3.57 -14.80 17.65
C MET A 6 2.38 -14.36 16.81
N LYS A 7 1.51 -13.50 17.35
CA LYS A 7 0.36 -12.94 16.61
C LYS A 7 0.79 -12.16 15.37
N SER A 8 1.89 -11.42 15.43
CA SER A 8 2.41 -10.69 14.27
C SER A 8 2.92 -11.64 13.19
N CYS A 9 3.60 -12.74 13.57
CA CYS A 9 4.07 -13.74 12.63
C CYS A 9 2.90 -14.42 11.90
N GLU A 10 1.88 -14.86 12.65
CA GLU A 10 0.66 -15.47 12.10
C GLU A 10 -0.06 -14.54 11.12
N LYS A 11 -0.12 -13.24 11.42
CA LYS A 11 -0.71 -12.24 10.50
C LYS A 11 0.06 -12.15 9.18
N ILE A 12 1.39 -12.14 9.23
CA ILE A 12 2.23 -12.06 8.04
C ILE A 12 2.10 -13.34 7.22
N GLU A 13 2.14 -14.51 7.86
CA GLU A 13 1.94 -15.80 7.21
C GLU A 13 0.60 -15.83 6.46
N LYS A 14 -0.48 -15.43 7.15
CA LYS A 14 -1.81 -15.35 6.54
C LYS A 14 -1.84 -14.39 5.35
N ALA A 15 -1.29 -13.19 5.50
CA ALA A 15 -1.25 -12.18 4.44
C ALA A 15 -0.46 -12.67 3.21
N LEU A 16 0.63 -13.42 3.40
CA LEU A 16 1.40 -14.00 2.31
C LEU A 16 0.64 -15.12 1.59
N THR A 17 -0.07 -15.97 2.32
CA THR A 17 -0.83 -17.08 1.73
C THR A 17 -2.12 -16.66 1.04
N GLU A 18 -2.72 -15.55 1.49
CA GLU A 18 -4.00 -15.02 0.98
C GLU A 18 -3.80 -13.80 0.06
N ALA A 19 -2.54 -13.47 -0.30
CA ALA A 19 -2.24 -12.30 -1.11
C ALA A 19 -2.94 -12.36 -2.47
N PRO A 20 -3.57 -11.27 -2.94
CA PRO A 20 -4.13 -11.22 -4.28
C PRO A 20 -3.03 -11.28 -5.34
N LEU A 21 -3.37 -11.78 -6.52
CA LEU A 21 -2.47 -11.73 -7.68
C LEU A 21 -2.20 -10.27 -8.08
N LEU A 22 -0.93 -9.93 -8.21
CA LEU A 22 -0.50 -8.62 -8.70
C LEU A 22 -0.60 -8.54 -10.22
N LEU A 23 -0.96 -7.38 -10.74
CA LEU A 23 -0.89 -7.08 -12.18
C LEU A 23 0.51 -6.64 -12.59
N ILE A 24 0.89 -6.99 -13.82
CA ILE A 24 2.01 -6.36 -14.49
C ILE A 24 1.53 -4.96 -14.92
N PRO A 25 2.26 -3.88 -14.62
CA PRO A 25 1.84 -2.53 -14.97
C PRO A 25 1.80 -2.33 -16.49
N ASP A 26 0.74 -1.72 -16.99
CA ASP A 26 0.65 -1.18 -18.35
C ASP A 26 0.69 0.35 -18.28
N TRP A 27 1.74 0.94 -18.88
CA TRP A 27 2.00 2.38 -18.83
C TRP A 27 1.07 3.21 -19.72
N ASN A 28 0.26 2.58 -20.57
CA ASN A 28 -0.66 3.27 -21.47
C ASN A 28 -2.04 3.53 -20.85
N ILE A 29 -2.30 2.98 -19.66
CA ILE A 29 -3.55 3.12 -18.94
C ILE A 29 -3.31 3.75 -17.57
N PRO A 30 -4.28 4.53 -17.05
CA PRO A 30 -4.11 5.25 -15.80
C PRO A 30 -3.98 4.30 -14.61
N PHE A 31 -3.18 4.72 -13.63
CA PHE A 31 -3.07 4.06 -12.32
C PHE A 31 -4.06 4.68 -11.32
N GLY A 32 -4.60 3.84 -10.44
CA GLY A 32 -5.31 4.27 -9.24
C GLY A 32 -4.40 4.14 -8.03
N LEU A 33 -4.21 5.22 -7.27
CA LEU A 33 -3.42 5.20 -6.05
C LEU A 33 -4.35 5.30 -4.85
N TYR A 34 -4.34 4.27 -4.01
CA TYR A 34 -5.00 4.27 -2.71
C TYR A 34 -3.97 4.50 -1.63
N ILE A 35 -4.25 5.42 -0.72
CA ILE A 35 -3.35 5.80 0.37
C ILE A 35 -4.13 5.65 1.69
N ASP A 36 -3.43 5.25 2.74
CA ASP A 36 -3.98 5.11 4.09
C ASP A 36 -2.87 5.33 5.13
N GLU A 37 -3.18 6.05 6.20
CA GLU A 37 -2.30 6.16 7.36
C GLU A 37 -2.94 5.49 8.58
N CYS A 38 -2.14 4.73 9.30
CA CYS A 38 -2.54 4.11 10.55
C CYS A 38 -1.51 4.49 11.59
N GLY A 39 -1.62 5.72 12.14
CA GLY A 39 -0.93 6.29 13.33
C GLY A 39 0.60 6.11 13.48
N ASP A 40 1.06 4.87 13.37
CA ASP A 40 2.42 4.37 13.41
C ASP A 40 3.03 4.11 12.01
N GLY A 41 2.21 4.04 10.95
CA GLY A 41 2.66 3.68 9.61
C GLY A 41 1.84 4.31 8.48
N LEU A 42 2.48 4.37 7.32
CA LEU A 42 1.91 4.75 6.02
C LEU A 42 1.76 3.49 5.18
N GLY A 43 0.64 3.35 4.49
CA GLY A 43 0.38 2.25 3.57
C GLY A 43 -0.29 2.76 2.29
N ASP A 44 0.27 2.36 1.14
CA ASP A 44 -0.27 2.73 -0.16
C ASP A 44 -0.35 1.51 -1.07
N ALA A 45 -1.37 1.51 -1.92
CA ALA A 45 -1.62 0.44 -2.87
C ALA A 45 -1.87 1.02 -4.26
N LEU A 46 -0.95 0.74 -5.17
CA LEU A 46 -1.09 1.09 -6.57
C LEU A 46 -1.95 0.02 -7.25
N HIS A 47 -3.01 0.45 -7.91
CA HIS A 47 -3.96 -0.38 -8.62
C HIS A 47 -4.06 0.02 -10.07
N GLN A 48 -4.55 -0.90 -10.88
CA GLN A 48 -4.85 -0.63 -12.28
C GLN A 48 -6.05 -1.44 -12.73
N VAL A 49 -6.87 -0.85 -13.61
CA VAL A 49 -8.00 -1.52 -14.23
C VAL A 49 -7.56 -2.01 -15.61
N GLN A 50 -7.43 -3.33 -15.78
CA GLN A 50 -7.04 -3.96 -17.04
C GLN A 50 -8.18 -4.84 -17.58
N ILE A 51 -8.24 -5.01 -18.91
CA ILE A 51 -9.13 -5.99 -19.53
C ILE A 51 -8.47 -7.36 -19.52
N ILE A 52 -9.05 -8.30 -18.78
CA ILE A 52 -8.60 -9.70 -18.71
C ILE A 52 -9.83 -10.57 -18.99
N ASP A 53 -9.72 -11.51 -19.93
CA ASP A 53 -10.83 -12.35 -20.39
C ASP A 53 -12.09 -11.53 -20.75
N ASP A 54 -11.89 -10.46 -21.53
CA ASP A 54 -12.93 -9.51 -21.99
C ASP A 54 -13.68 -8.77 -20.87
N LYS A 55 -13.13 -8.73 -19.66
CA LYS A 55 -13.74 -8.05 -18.50
C LYS A 55 -12.80 -7.03 -17.86
N PRO A 56 -13.30 -5.87 -17.42
CA PRO A 56 -12.51 -4.95 -16.61
C PRO A 56 -12.28 -5.56 -15.23
N ILE A 57 -11.00 -5.70 -14.87
CA ILE A 57 -10.56 -6.20 -13.58
C ILE A 57 -9.65 -5.15 -12.95
N GLU A 58 -10.06 -4.63 -11.80
CA GLU A 58 -9.19 -3.84 -10.93
C GLU A 58 -8.39 -4.77 -10.03
N ARG A 59 -7.06 -4.63 -10.06
CA ARG A 59 -6.17 -5.38 -9.17
C ARG A 59 -4.96 -4.53 -8.77
N PRO A 60 -4.32 -4.87 -7.64
CA PRO A 60 -3.10 -4.22 -7.22
C PRO A 60 -1.96 -4.52 -8.21
N VAL A 61 -1.16 -3.51 -8.51
CA VAL A 61 0.14 -3.63 -9.18
C VAL A 61 1.22 -3.82 -8.11
N CYS A 62 1.16 -3.02 -7.04
CA CYS A 62 2.08 -3.14 -5.91
C CYS A 62 1.50 -2.52 -4.64
N TYR A 63 2.03 -2.98 -3.50
CA TYR A 63 1.82 -2.39 -2.19
C TYR A 63 3.14 -1.80 -1.70
N ILE A 64 3.10 -0.59 -1.16
CA ILE A 64 4.23 0.04 -0.49
C ILE A 64 3.79 0.47 0.91
N SER A 65 4.68 0.35 1.88
CA SER A 65 4.41 0.82 3.23
C SER A 65 5.71 1.20 3.93
N ARG A 66 5.60 2.09 4.91
CA ARG A 66 6.71 2.43 5.80
C ARG A 66 6.22 2.89 7.16
N GLN A 67 7.09 2.78 8.15
CA GLN A 67 6.83 3.41 9.45
C GLN A 67 6.96 4.93 9.38
N ILE A 68 6.15 5.60 10.20
CA ILE A 68 6.22 7.04 10.42
C ILE A 68 7.45 7.33 11.29
N LYS A 69 8.24 8.34 10.89
CA LYS A 69 9.41 8.76 11.66
C LYS A 69 8.97 9.49 12.93
N PRO A 70 9.75 9.47 14.02
CA PRO A 70 9.42 10.21 15.25
C PRO A 70 9.18 11.71 15.04
N THR A 71 9.79 12.30 14.01
CA THR A 71 9.57 13.72 13.64
C THR A 71 8.25 13.94 12.91
N GLU A 72 7.84 12.98 12.07
CA GLU A 72 6.60 13.00 11.29
C GLU A 72 5.39 12.71 12.18
N ALA A 73 5.56 11.92 13.26
CA ALA A 73 4.52 11.61 14.25
C ALA A 73 3.97 12.85 15.00
N ARG A 74 4.60 14.02 14.83
CA ARG A 74 4.15 15.30 15.42
C ARG A 74 3.15 16.03 14.52
N TYR A 75 2.96 15.58 13.28
CA TYR A 75 2.02 16.16 12.35
C TYR A 75 0.58 15.82 12.74
N GLY A 76 -0.35 16.71 12.37
CA GLY A 76 -1.79 16.43 12.51
C GLY A 76 -2.25 15.39 11.47
N ALA A 77 -3.42 14.78 11.67
CA ALA A 77 -3.95 13.73 10.80
C ALA A 77 -3.91 14.10 9.30
N SER A 78 -4.47 15.25 8.91
CA SER A 78 -4.46 15.70 7.51
C SER A 78 -3.06 15.95 6.93
N GLN A 79 -2.08 16.29 7.77
CA GLN A 79 -0.68 16.43 7.33
C GLN A 79 -0.02 15.07 7.11
N ILE A 80 -0.41 14.05 7.89
CA ILE A 80 0.06 12.67 7.71
C ILE A 80 -0.58 12.05 6.47
N GLU A 81 -1.88 12.25 6.24
CA GLU A 81 -2.56 11.86 4.99
C GLU A 81 -1.84 12.46 3.77
N PHE A 82 -1.53 13.76 3.81
CA PHE A 82 -0.80 14.42 2.73
C PHE A 82 0.64 13.92 2.58
N LEU A 83 1.33 13.64 3.69
CA LEU A 83 2.65 13.02 3.69
C LEU A 83 2.61 11.63 3.04
N CYS A 84 1.56 10.84 3.30
CA CYS A 84 1.32 9.54 2.69
C CYS A 84 1.27 9.67 1.16
N LEU A 85 0.42 10.58 0.66
CA LEU A 85 0.30 10.88 -0.76
C LEU A 85 1.63 11.29 -1.40
N VAL A 86 2.32 12.27 -0.82
CA VAL A 86 3.58 12.79 -1.36
C VAL A 86 4.64 11.69 -1.40
N TRP A 87 4.75 10.92 -0.31
CA TRP A 87 5.70 9.82 -0.24
C TRP A 87 5.42 8.74 -1.28
N ALA A 88 4.16 8.36 -1.45
CA ALA A 88 3.75 7.37 -2.43
C ALA A 88 4.10 7.81 -3.86
N LEU A 89 3.80 9.07 -4.20
CA LEU A 89 4.15 9.63 -5.51
C LEU A 89 5.66 9.68 -5.73
N GLU A 90 6.45 10.10 -4.73
CA GLU A 90 7.92 10.11 -4.83
C GLU A 90 8.51 8.70 -5.02
N LYS A 91 7.89 7.67 -4.45
CA LYS A 91 8.36 6.28 -4.54
C LYS A 91 7.90 5.54 -5.79
N LEU A 92 6.73 5.90 -6.31
CA LEU A 92 6.12 5.24 -7.47
C LEU A 92 6.35 6.01 -8.78
N HIS A 93 6.98 7.18 -8.72
CA HIS A 93 7.44 7.90 -9.90
C HIS A 93 8.60 7.15 -10.57
N TYR A 94 8.42 6.79 -11.84
CA TYR A 94 9.43 6.18 -12.70
C TYR A 94 9.64 7.04 -13.95
#